data_AF-A0A941WIM8-F1
#
_entry.id   AF-A0A941WIM8-F1
#
_cell.length_a   1.000
_cell.length_b   1.000
_cell.length_c   1.000
_cell.angle_alpha   90.00
_cell.angle_beta   90.00
_cell.angle_gamma   90.00
#
_symmetry.space_group_name_H-M   'P 1'
#
loop_
_entity.id
_entity.type
_entity.pdbx_description
1 polymer ?
#
loop_
_entity_poly.entity_id
_entity_poly.type
_entity_poly.pdbx_seq_one_letter_code
_entity_poly.pdbx_strand_id
1 'polypeptide(L)'
;MQTFRIIQPTPALKPFIRYYWILQDKSSGIVTQRTLPTGCMSLVFHRGNRLKITSRNEFQPHSFICGQESGYSDVTSTGDIEMIVVVFQPHAAKTIFRMPASLLYNRNVAVANIENTALRDLA
;
A
#
# COMPACT_ATOMS: atom_id res chain seq x y z
N MET A 1 -17.51 7.77 -10.67
CA MET A 1 -17.79 6.32 -10.69
C MET A 1 -16.58 5.62 -10.10
N GLN A 2 -16.79 4.84 -9.04
CA GLN A 2 -15.73 4.06 -8.40
C GLN A 2 -15.48 2.79 -9.20
N THR A 3 -14.22 2.43 -9.42
CA THR A 3 -13.81 1.15 -10.01
C THR A 3 -12.78 0.48 -9.13
N PHE A 4 -12.91 -0.83 -8.97
CA PHE A 4 -11.98 -1.67 -8.22
C PHE A 4 -11.67 -2.92 -9.04
N ARG A 5 -10.38 -3.23 -9.21
CA ARG A 5 -9.93 -4.36 -10.02
C ARG A 5 -8.80 -5.09 -9.32
N ILE A 6 -8.88 -6.42 -9.29
CA ILE A 6 -7.79 -7.30 -8.84
C ILE A 6 -7.15 -7.94 -10.07
N ILE A 7 -5.82 -7.97 -10.11
CA ILE A 7 -5.03 -8.52 -11.21
C ILE A 7 -4.11 -9.61 -10.66
N GLN A 8 -4.08 -10.76 -11.32
CA GLN A 8 -3.19 -11.87 -10.95
C GLN A 8 -1.78 -11.65 -11.50
N PRO A 9 -0.73 -12.08 -10.77
CA PRO A 9 0.63 -12.00 -11.25
C PRO A 9 0.88 -13.02 -12.37
N THR A 10 1.90 -12.73 -13.20
CA THR A 10 2.45 -13.72 -14.11
C THR A 10 3.05 -14.90 -13.33
N PRO A 11 3.21 -16.08 -13.94
CA PRO A 11 3.76 -17.26 -13.26
C PRO A 11 5.11 -17.00 -12.58
N ALA A 12 5.99 -16.20 -13.20
CA ALA A 12 7.29 -15.83 -12.64
C ALA A 12 7.20 -15.00 -11.34
N LEU A 13 6.15 -14.18 -11.20
CA LEU A 13 5.96 -13.30 -10.04
C LEU A 13 5.08 -13.92 -8.96
N LYS A 14 4.34 -14.99 -9.25
CA LYS A 14 3.42 -15.66 -8.32
C LYS A 14 4.05 -16.13 -6.98
N PRO A 15 5.33 -16.54 -6.93
CA PRO A 15 5.99 -16.86 -5.65
C PRO A 15 6.22 -15.64 -4.75
N PHE A 16 6.19 -14.43 -5.32
CA PHE A 16 6.58 -13.19 -4.65
C PHE A 16 5.39 -12.27 -4.39
N ILE A 17 4.50 -12.20 -5.38
CA ILE A 17 3.34 -11.31 -5.41
C ILE A 17 2.09 -12.19 -5.32
N ARG A 18 1.19 -11.83 -4.42
CA ARG A 18 -0.08 -12.52 -4.23
C ARG A 18 -1.11 -12.06 -5.24
N TYR A 19 -1.23 -10.74 -5.43
CA TYR A 19 -2.04 -10.07 -6.45
C TYR A 19 -1.72 -8.58 -6.46
N TYR A 20 -2.20 -7.91 -7.50
CA TYR A 20 -2.31 -6.46 -7.55
C TYR A 20 -3.76 -6.05 -7.39
N TRP A 21 -3.99 -4.85 -6.89
CA TRP A 21 -5.30 -4.23 -7.02
C TRP A 21 -5.18 -2.74 -7.37
N ILE A 22 -6.16 -2.27 -8.11
CA ILE A 22 -6.29 -0.88 -8.54
C ILE A 22 -7.62 -0.35 -8.02
N LEU A 23 -7.58 0.81 -7.38
CA LEU A 23 -8.75 1.57 -6.97
C LEU A 23 -8.72 2.93 -7.67
N GLN A 24 -9.80 3.26 -8.35
CA GLN A 24 -10.02 4.59 -8.91
C GLN A 24 -11.39 5.09 -8.46
N ASP A 25 -11.45 6.28 -7.91
CA ASP A 25 -12.69 6.95 -7.59
C ASP A 25 -12.59 8.45 -7.84
N LYS A 26 -13.29 8.92 -8.87
CA LYS A 26 -13.41 10.34 -9.22
C LYS A 26 -14.57 11.05 -8.53
N SER A 27 -15.26 10.38 -7.60
CA SER A 27 -16.36 11.01 -6.87
C SER A 27 -15.82 12.14 -5.97
N SER A 28 -16.59 13.22 -5.91
CA SER A 28 -16.36 14.30 -4.95
C SER A 28 -17.10 13.92 -3.66
N GLY A 29 -16.36 13.57 -2.62
CA GLY A 29 -16.96 13.19 -1.34
C GLY A 29 -15.90 12.72 -0.35
N ILE A 30 -16.16 13.00 0.93
CA ILE A 30 -15.33 12.46 2.01
C ILE A 30 -15.87 11.08 2.37
N VAL A 31 -15.04 10.06 2.23
CA VAL A 31 -15.40 8.67 2.56
C VAL A 31 -14.34 8.13 3.51
N THR A 32 -14.79 7.57 4.64
CA THR A 32 -13.93 6.83 5.56
C THR A 32 -14.16 5.34 5.43
N GLN A 33 -13.08 4.59 5.29
CA GLN A 33 -13.09 3.13 5.17
C GLN A 33 -12.16 2.51 6.20
N ARG A 34 -12.55 1.35 6.71
CA ARG A 34 -11.72 0.54 7.59
C ARG A 34 -10.90 -0.45 6.77
N THR A 35 -9.59 -0.39 6.92
CA THR A 35 -8.67 -1.42 6.43
C THR A 35 -8.40 -2.44 7.53
N LEU A 36 -8.39 -3.72 7.16
CA LEU A 36 -8.14 -4.82 8.08
C LEU A 36 -6.78 -5.45 7.80
N PRO A 37 -6.06 -5.90 8.83
CA PRO A 37 -4.76 -6.51 8.66
C PRO A 37 -4.90 -7.84 7.91
N THR A 38 -4.11 -8.02 6.86
CA THR A 38 -4.16 -9.21 5.99
C THR A 38 -3.01 -10.19 6.26
N GLY A 39 -2.10 -9.85 7.19
CA GLY A 39 -0.84 -10.57 7.38
C GLY A 39 0.13 -10.44 6.21
N CYS A 40 -0.18 -9.62 5.21
CA CYS A 40 0.66 -9.38 4.04
C CYS A 40 1.19 -7.94 4.08
N MET A 41 2.42 -7.77 3.60
CA MET A 41 2.96 -6.44 3.31
C MET A 41 2.56 -6.01 1.90
N SER A 42 2.54 -4.70 1.67
CA SER A 42 2.22 -4.17 0.34
C SER A 42 3.05 -2.96 -0.03
N LEU A 43 3.26 -2.77 -1.33
CA LEU A 43 3.82 -1.56 -1.91
C LEU A 43 2.68 -0.79 -2.57
N VAL A 44 2.51 0.46 -2.17
CA VAL A 44 1.36 1.30 -2.50
C VAL A 44 1.84 2.52 -3.26
N PHE A 45 1.13 2.85 -4.35
CA PHE A 45 1.34 4.07 -5.13
C PHE A 45 0.02 4.82 -5.30
N HIS A 46 -0.01 6.07 -4.84
CA HIS A 46 -1.09 7.02 -5.07
C HIS A 46 -0.74 7.92 -6.27
N ARG A 47 -1.54 7.84 -7.33
CA ARG A 47 -1.50 8.73 -8.49
C ARG A 47 -2.50 9.90 -8.39
N GLY A 48 -3.57 9.70 -7.62
CA GLY A 48 -4.52 10.74 -7.24
C GLY A 48 -4.25 11.28 -5.83
N ASN A 49 -5.31 11.72 -5.16
CA ASN A 49 -5.25 12.18 -3.78
C ASN A 49 -4.87 11.05 -2.81
N ARG A 50 -4.07 11.42 -1.81
CA ARG A 50 -3.57 10.50 -0.79
C ARG A 50 -4.62 10.25 0.28
N LEU A 51 -4.70 9.02 0.75
CA LEU A 51 -5.55 8.68 1.88
C LEU A 51 -4.98 9.24 3.19
N LYS A 52 -5.87 9.69 4.06
CA LYS A 52 -5.54 10.17 5.41
C LYS A 52 -5.84 9.09 6.45
N ILE A 53 -4.86 8.71 7.26
CA ILE A 53 -5.04 7.78 8.37
C ILE A 53 -5.76 8.55 9.49
N THR A 54 -7.01 8.20 9.77
CA THR A 54 -7.88 8.95 10.69
C THR A 54 -7.30 9.00 12.11
N SER A 55 -6.77 7.87 12.60
CA SER A 55 -6.24 7.75 13.97
C SER A 55 -4.96 8.55 14.22
N ARG A 56 -4.17 8.81 13.16
CA ARG A 56 -2.91 9.56 13.25
C ARG A 56 -3.02 10.99 12.74
N ASN A 57 -4.15 11.34 12.12
CA ASN A 57 -4.36 12.62 11.46
C ASN A 57 -3.30 12.95 10.38
N GLU A 58 -2.74 11.92 9.74
CA GLU A 58 -1.62 12.02 8.79
C GLU A 58 -2.00 11.47 7.42
N PHE A 59 -1.50 12.10 6.36
CA PHE A 59 -1.62 11.55 5.01
C PHE A 59 -0.59 10.45 4.78
N GLN A 60 -1.00 9.38 4.13
CA GLN A 60 -0.07 8.39 3.60
C GLN A 60 0.92 9.05 2.63
N PRO A 61 2.15 8.53 2.49
CA PRO A 61 3.08 9.00 1.44
C PRO A 61 2.52 8.70 0.03
N HIS A 62 3.04 9.36 -1.00
CA HIS A 62 2.65 9.04 -2.39
C HIS A 62 3.01 7.60 -2.77
N SER A 63 4.23 7.18 -2.45
CA SER A 63 4.72 5.81 -2.64
C SER A 63 5.28 5.29 -1.32
N PHE A 64 4.79 4.15 -0.84
CA PHE A 64 5.23 3.61 0.44
C PHE A 64 5.08 2.10 0.54
N ILE A 65 5.89 1.51 1.43
CA ILE A 65 5.65 0.15 1.90
C ILE A 65 4.73 0.23 3.11
N CYS A 66 3.56 -0.40 2.98
CA CYS A 66 2.72 -0.76 4.11
C CYS A 66 3.24 -2.07 4.69
N GLY A 67 3.82 -2.00 5.89
CA GLY A 67 4.26 -3.19 6.59
C GLY A 67 3.11 -4.00 7.16
N GLN A 68 3.44 -5.07 7.89
CA GLN A 68 2.42 -5.88 8.53
C GLN A 68 1.76 -5.10 9.67
N GLU A 69 0.43 -5.01 9.63
CA GLU A 69 -0.37 -4.39 10.67
C GLU A 69 -0.92 -5.44 11.65
N SER A 70 -1.04 -5.09 12.92
CA SER A 70 -1.61 -5.94 13.98
C SER A 70 -3.05 -5.58 14.36
N GLY A 71 -3.58 -4.51 13.77
CA GLY A 71 -4.92 -4.00 14.03
C GLY A 71 -5.49 -3.35 12.76
N TYR A 72 -6.73 -2.89 12.86
CA TYR A 72 -7.35 -2.15 11.77
C TYR A 72 -6.84 -0.71 11.73
N SER A 73 -6.95 -0.07 10.56
CA SER A 73 -6.79 1.37 10.44
C SER A 73 -7.93 1.98 9.64
N ASP A 74 -8.48 3.09 10.12
CA ASP A 74 -9.47 3.86 9.39
C ASP A 74 -8.74 4.87 8.49
N VAL A 75 -9.08 4.86 7.21
CA VAL A 75 -8.52 5.75 6.18
C VAL A 75 -9.63 6.59 5.56
N THR A 76 -9.39 7.89 5.44
CA THR A 76 -10.32 8.86 4.88
C THR A 76 -9.80 9.34 3.54
N SER A 77 -10.65 9.29 2.52
CA SER A 77 -10.45 9.91 1.21
C SER A 77 -11.14 11.28 1.16
N THR A 78 -10.55 12.22 0.42
CA THR A 78 -11.13 13.54 0.10
C THR A 78 -11.66 13.62 -1.34
N GLY A 79 -11.84 12.47 -2.01
CA GLY A 79 -12.21 12.38 -3.43
C GLY A 79 -10.99 12.31 -4.35
N ASP A 80 -11.21 12.01 -5.62
CA ASP A 80 -10.19 11.81 -6.66
C ASP A 80 -9.05 10.86 -6.24
N ILE A 81 -9.42 9.63 -5.90
CA ILE A 81 -8.46 8.57 -5.59
C ILE A 81 -8.05 7.87 -6.88
N GLU A 82 -6.75 7.68 -7.06
CA GLU A 82 -6.23 6.67 -7.98
C GLU A 82 -5.01 6.03 -7.33
N MET A 83 -5.07 4.72 -7.11
CA MET A 83 -3.96 3.99 -6.52
C MET A 83 -3.82 2.58 -7.08
N ILE A 84 -2.58 2.11 -7.13
CA ILE A 84 -2.22 0.73 -7.41
C ILE A 84 -1.44 0.17 -6.23
N VAL A 85 -1.77 -1.07 -5.87
CA VAL A 85 -1.14 -1.75 -4.74
C VAL A 85 -0.65 -3.12 -5.17
N VAL A 86 0.61 -3.39 -4.85
CA VAL A 86 1.25 -4.69 -4.98
C VAL A 86 1.17 -5.39 -3.64
N VAL A 87 0.43 -6.49 -3.55
CA VAL A 87 0.34 -7.29 -2.31
C VAL A 87 1.33 -8.44 -2.42
N PHE A 88 2.31 -8.48 -1.52
CA PHE A 88 3.31 -9.54 -1.48
C PHE A 88 2.78 -10.80 -0.82
N GLN A 89 3.37 -11.95 -1.15
CA GLN A 89 3.20 -13.13 -0.32
C GLN A 89 3.74 -12.85 1.09
N PRO A 90 3.14 -13.40 2.17
CA PRO A 90 3.57 -13.14 3.55
C PRO A 90 5.07 -13.37 3.79
N HIS A 91 5.66 -14.35 3.11
CA HIS A 91 7.08 -14.69 3.23
C HIS A 91 8.00 -13.94 2.25
N ALA A 92 7.46 -13.32 1.20
CA ALA A 92 8.26 -12.78 0.11
C ALA A 92 8.81 -11.38 0.40
N ALA A 93 8.05 -10.56 1.13
CA ALA A 93 8.42 -9.17 1.38
C ALA A 93 9.78 -9.03 2.09
N LYS A 94 10.06 -9.89 3.09
CA LYS A 94 11.37 -9.93 3.76
C LYS A 94 12.52 -10.19 2.78
N THR A 95 12.32 -11.12 1.84
CA THR A 95 13.32 -11.51 0.84
C THR A 95 13.56 -10.39 -0.18
N ILE A 96 12.51 -9.69 -0.60
CA ILE A 96 12.57 -8.63 -1.61
C ILE A 96 13.19 -7.36 -1.03
N PHE A 97 12.71 -6.92 0.14
CA PHE A 97 13.16 -5.65 0.72
C PHE A 97 14.48 -5.76 1.46
N ARG A 98 14.96 -6.98 1.75
CA ARG A 98 16.22 -7.27 2.46
C ARG A 98 16.36 -6.48 3.77
N MET A 99 15.24 -6.20 4.43
CA MET A 99 15.18 -5.45 5.67
C MET A 99 14.43 -6.24 6.75
N PRO A 100 14.76 -6.04 8.04
CA PRO A 100 13.99 -6.63 9.13
C PRO A 100 12.53 -6.20 9.05
N ALA A 101 11.60 -7.17 9.02
CA ALA A 101 10.15 -6.90 8.98
C ALA A 101 9.69 -6.06 10.19
N SER A 102 10.41 -6.13 11.31
CA SER A 102 10.18 -5.32 12.50
C SER A 102 10.30 -3.82 12.25
N LEU A 103 11.12 -3.38 11.29
CA LEU A 103 11.23 -1.96 10.93
C LEU A 103 9.98 -1.41 10.23
N LEU A 104 9.19 -2.30 9.64
CA LEU A 104 7.99 -1.98 8.88
C LEU A 104 6.70 -2.29 9.67
N TYR A 105 6.80 -3.02 10.78
CA TYR A 105 5.67 -3.41 11.60
C TYR A 105 4.85 -2.19 12.07
N ASN A 106 3.54 -2.19 11.81
CA ASN A 106 2.61 -1.09 12.11
C ASN A 106 3.03 0.28 11.55
N ARG A 107 3.77 0.30 10.43
CA ARG A 107 4.29 1.52 9.79
C ARG A 107 4.04 1.55 8.29
N ASN A 108 3.75 2.75 7.81
CA ASN A 108 3.79 3.11 6.40
C ASN A 108 5.09 3.87 6.16
N VAL A 109 6.04 3.22 5.50
CA VAL A 109 7.38 3.80 5.26
C VAL A 109 7.46 4.27 3.83
N ALA A 110 7.61 5.59 3.66
CA ALA A 110 7.80 6.19 2.35
C ALA A 110 9.00 5.54 1.64
N VAL A 111 8.82 5.20 0.37
CA VAL A 111 9.85 4.55 -0.43
C VAL A 111 11.14 5.39 -0.51
N ALA A 112 11.01 6.71 -0.60
CA ALA A 112 12.14 7.65 -0.57
C ALA A 112 13.03 7.52 0.69
N ASN A 113 12.46 7.09 1.82
CA ASN A 113 13.17 6.95 3.09
C ASN A 113 13.90 5.62 3.24
N ILE A 114 13.76 4.70 2.27
CA ILE A 114 14.42 3.39 2.32
C ILE A 114 15.78 3.51 1.64
N GLU A 115 16.83 2.97 2.27
CA GLU A 115 18.19 2.87 1.72
C GLU A 115 18.29 1.75 0.66
N ASN A 116 17.39 1.77 -0.32
CA ASN A 116 17.42 0.86 -1.45
C ASN A 116 17.18 1.66 -2.72
N THR A 117 18.24 1.81 -3.53
CA THR A 117 18.23 2.65 -4.74
C THR A 117 17.14 2.23 -5.72
N ALA A 118 16.95 0.92 -5.92
CA ALA A 118 15.92 0.41 -6.83
C ALA A 118 14.49 0.74 -6.38
N LEU A 119 14.26 0.90 -5.08
CA LEU A 119 12.97 1.38 -4.59
C LEU A 119 12.86 2.89 -4.77
N ARG A 120 13.90 3.66 -4.47
CA ARG A 120 13.89 5.13 -4.64
C ARG A 120 13.59 5.56 -6.07
N ASP A 121 14.03 4.80 -7.07
CA ASP A 121 13.72 5.05 -8.48
C ASP A 121 12.22 4.91 -8.83
N LEU A 122 11.41 4.34 -7.91
CA LEU A 122 9.95 4.22 -8.05
C LEU A 122 9.17 5.37 -7.39
N ALA A 123 9.85 6.29 -6.69
CA ALA A 123 9.22 7.38 -5.93
C ALA A 123 8.78 8.56 -6.80
#